data_AF-A0A803PA99-F1
#
_entry.id   AF-A0A803PA99-F1
#
_cell.length_a   1.000
_cell.length_b   1.000
_cell.length_c   1.000
_cell.angle_alpha   90.00
_cell.angle_beta   90.00
_cell.angle_gamma   90.00
#
_symmetry.space_group_name_H-M   'P 1'
#
loop_
_entity.id
_entity.type
_entity.pdbx_description
1 polymer ?
#
loop_
_entity_poly.entity_id
_entity_poly.type
_entity_poly.pdbx_seq_one_letter_code
_entity_poly.pdbx_strand_id
1 'polypeptide(L)' 'MGSVVGTNKKSKEELQMALNKAKEIVSSHPVVVFSKTYCGYCERVKQLLTQVGASYKVFELDEESTYVIF' A
#
# COMPACT_ATOMS: atom_id res chain seq x y z
N MET A 1 29.62 25.04 1.35
CA MET A 1 28.18 25.35 1.32
C MET A 1 27.47 24.02 1.11
N GLY A 2 26.71 23.57 2.11
CA GLY A 2 26.30 22.18 2.27
C GLY A 2 25.23 21.74 1.28
N SER A 3 25.40 20.53 0.75
CA SER A 3 24.37 19.83 -0.02
C SER A 3 23.32 19.26 0.92
N VAL A 4 22.13 19.85 0.91
CA VAL A 4 20.89 19.26 1.44
C VAL A 4 20.44 18.15 0.51
N VAL A 5 20.89 16.92 0.77
CA VAL A 5 20.31 15.71 0.15
C VAL A 5 19.37 15.10 1.17
N GLY A 6 18.09 15.45 1.04
CA GLY A 6 16.99 14.82 1.75
C GLY A 6 16.97 13.33 1.43
N THR A 7 17.38 12.52 2.41
CA THR A 7 17.07 11.10 2.44
C THR A 7 16.05 10.91 3.55
N ASN A 8 14.79 10.76 3.17
CA ASN A 8 13.76 10.24 4.05
C ASN A 8 14.06 8.74 4.27
N LYS A 9 15.04 8.46 5.15
CA LYS A 9 15.33 7.10 5.62
C LYS A 9 14.33 6.79 6.72
N LYS A 10 13.23 6.10 6.37
CA LYS A 10 12.41 5.41 7.38
C LYS A 10 13.29 4.52 8.24
N SER A 11 12.96 4.45 9.52
CA SER A 11 13.72 3.62 10.46
C SER A 11 13.57 2.14 10.10
N LYS A 12 14.58 1.34 10.41
CA LYS A 12 14.58 -0.09 10.10
C LYS A 12 13.41 -0.82 10.77
N GLU A 13 12.97 -0.30 11.92
CA GLU A 13 11.86 -0.81 12.72
C GLU A 13 10.50 -0.50 12.07
N GLU A 14 10.30 0.71 11.55
CA GLU A 14 9.11 1.06 10.77
C GLU A 14 8.98 0.18 9.53
N LEU A 15 10.06 0.00 8.78
CA LEU A 15 10.05 -0.88 7.61
C LEU A 15 9.66 -2.32 7.98
N GLN A 16 10.16 -2.81 9.12
CA GLN A 16 9.85 -4.15 9.60
C GLN A 16 8.38 -4.30 10.00
N MET A 17 7.81 -3.30 10.68
CA MET A 17 6.39 -3.33 11.05
C MET A 17 5.49 -3.28 9.79
N ALA A 18 5.85 -2.48 8.78
CA ALA A 18 5.08 -2.37 7.54
C ALA A 18 5.08 -3.71 6.79
N LEU A 19 6.23 -4.37 6.73
CA LEU A 19 6.38 -5.69 6.13
C LEU A 19 5.51 -6.73 6.84
N ASN A 20 5.54 -6.76 8.17
CA ASN A 20 4.77 -7.73 8.94
C ASN A 20 3.26 -7.54 8.71
N LYS A 21 2.79 -6.29 8.67
CA LYS A 21 1.39 -5.97 8.41
C LYS A 21 0.95 -6.31 6.99
N ALA A 22 1.79 -6.00 6.00
CA ALA A 22 1.54 -6.40 4.62
C ALA A 22 1.42 -7.93 4.49
N LYS A 23 2.31 -8.68 5.15
CA LYS A 23 2.26 -10.16 5.21
C LYS A 23 0.97 -10.68 5.84
N GLU A 24 0.51 -10.07 6.92
CA GLU A 24 -0.74 -10.44 7.58
C GLU A 24 -1.94 -10.24 6.64
N ILE A 25 -2.04 -9.05 6.04
CA ILE A 25 -3.13 -8.70 5.12
C ILE A 25 -3.24 -9.67 3.94
N VAL A 26 -2.10 -9.96 3.29
CA VAL A 26 -2.08 -10.87 2.11
C VAL A 26 -2.29 -12.33 2.51
N SER A 27 -2.07 -12.69 3.78
CA SER A 27 -2.39 -14.04 4.27
C SER A 27 -3.89 -14.19 4.56
N SER A 28 -4.59 -13.10 4.88
CA SER A 28 -6.03 -13.13 5.20
C SER A 28 -6.95 -12.96 3.98
N HIS A 29 -6.44 -12.46 2.85
CA HIS A 29 -7.27 -12.16 1.68
C HIS A 29 -6.65 -12.76 0.41
N PRO A 30 -7.44 -13.44 -0.44
CA PRO A 30 -6.93 -14.07 -1.66
C PRO A 30 -6.47 -13.07 -2.72
N VAL A 31 -7.09 -11.89 -2.78
CA VAL A 31 -6.69 -10.80 -3.69
C VAL A 31 -6.70 -9.48 -2.92
N VAL A 32 -5.56 -8.78 -2.95
CA VAL A 32 -5.36 -7.50 -2.28
C VAL A 32 -4.81 -6.49 -3.29
N VAL A 33 -5.36 -5.28 -3.27
CA VAL A 33 -4.89 -4.14 -4.07
C VAL A 33 -4.43 -3.04 -3.12
N PHE A 34 -3.12 -2.89 -2.97
CA PHE A 34 -2.53 -1.70 -2.37
C PHE A 34 -2.53 -0.58 -3.40
N SER A 35 -3.22 0.51 -3.10
CA SER A 35 -3.59 1.56 -4.04
C SER A 35 -3.30 2.94 -3.45
N LYS A 36 -3.41 3.96 -4.31
CA LYS A 36 -3.64 5.34 -3.86
C LYS A 36 -4.87 5.90 -4.56
N THR A 37 -5.59 6.81 -3.91
CA THR A 37 -6.84 7.37 -4.46
C THR A 37 -6.64 8.03 -5.82
N TYR A 38 -5.49 8.66 -6.04
CA TYR A 38 -5.13 9.37 -7.26
C TYR A 38 -4.40 8.49 -8.31
N CYS A 39 -4.32 7.18 -8.10
CA CYS A 39 -3.56 6.27 -8.95
C CYS A 39 -4.43 5.68 -10.09
N GLY A 40 -4.33 6.25 -11.30
CA GLY A 40 -5.06 5.75 -12.48
C GLY A 40 -4.67 4.33 -12.93
N TYR A 41 -3.48 3.83 -12.56
CA TYR A 41 -3.13 2.41 -12.77
C TYR A 41 -3.92 1.50 -11.84
N CYS A 42 -4.08 1.93 -10.59
CA CYS A 42 -4.77 1.17 -9.55
C CYS A 42 -6.26 1.07 -9.89
N GLU A 43 -6.87 2.12 -10.45
CA GLU A 43 -8.24 2.08 -10.96
C GLU A 43 -8.43 1.02 -12.06
N ARG A 44 -7.50 0.93 -13.02
CA ARG A 44 -7.58 -0.09 -14.09
C ARG A 44 -7.54 -1.52 -13.54
N VAL A 45 -6.72 -1.77 -12.52
CA VAL A 45 -6.66 -3.08 -11.86
C VAL A 45 -7.97 -3.38 -11.13
N LYS A 46 -8.53 -2.41 -10.38
CA LYS A 46 -9.83 -2.56 -9.70
C LYS A 46 -10.94 -2.88 -10.71
N GLN A 47 -11.00 -2.14 -11.82
CA GLN A 47 -11.96 -2.38 -12.90
C GLN A 47 -11.80 -3.77 -13.50
N LEU A 48 -10.58 -4.21 -13.79
CA LEU A 48 -10.31 -5.54 -14.33
C LEU A 48 -10.77 -6.64 -13.37
N LEU A 49 -10.42 -6.52 -12.08
CA LEU A 49 -10.82 -7.48 -11.05
C LEU A 49 -12.35 -7.56 -10.91
N THR A 50 -13.04 -6.42 -10.99
CA THR A 50 -14.50 -6.36 -11.03
C THR A 50 -15.06 -7.04 -12.28
N GLN A 51 -14.48 -6.81 -13.46
CA GLN A 51 -14.93 -7.40 -14.72
C GLN A 51 -14.82 -8.93 -14.73
N VAL A 52 -13.78 -9.49 -14.12
CA VAL A 52 -13.59 -10.95 -14.00
C VAL A 52 -14.35 -11.57 -12.83
N GLY A 53 -15.11 -10.77 -12.06
CA GLY A 53 -15.88 -11.23 -10.91
C GLY A 53 -15.03 -11.66 -9.71
N ALA A 54 -13.78 -11.20 -9.63
CA ALA A 54 -12.91 -11.50 -8.49
C ALA A 54 -13.30 -10.65 -7.28
N SER A 55 -13.40 -11.27 -6.11
CA SER A 55 -13.49 -10.53 -4.84
C SER A 55 -12.09 -10.08 -4.43
N TYR A 56 -11.93 -8.77 -4.17
CA TYR A 56 -10.65 -8.19 -3.77
C TYR A 56 -10.82 -7.15 -2.67
N LYS A 57 -9.78 -7.02 -1.84
CA LYS A 57 -9.70 -5.99 -0.79
C LYS A 57 -8.78 -4.86 -1.24
N VAL A 58 -9.26 -3.62 -1.17
CA VAL A 58 -8.47 -2.42 -1.48
C VAL A 58 -7.98 -1.76 -0.18
N PHE A 59 -6.73 -1.30 -0.19
CA PHE A 59 -6.15 -0.44 0.85
C PHE A 59 -5.57 0.81 0.18
N GLU A 60 -6.16 1.98 0.47
CA GLU A 60 -5.70 3.27 -0.05
C GLU A 60 -4.62 3.85 0.87
N LEU A 61 -3.36 3.77 0.45
CA LEU A 61 -2.21 4.10 1.28
C LEU A 61 -2.11 5.59 1.63
N ASP A 62 -2.81 6.46 0.90
CA ASP A 62 -2.84 7.90 1.11
C ASP A 62 -3.95 8.38 2.05
N GLU A 63 -4.99 7.57 2.30
CA GLU A 63 -6.08 7.88 3.23
C GLU A 63 -5.90 7.19 4.60
N GLU A 64 -5.17 6.09 4.64
CA GLU A 64 -4.99 5.26 5.83
C GLU A 64 -3.97 5.85 6.82
N SER A 65 -4.30 6.98 7.45
CA SER A 65 -3.51 7.59 8.54
C SER A 65 -3.37 6.69 9.78
N THR A 66 -4.27 5.70 9.94
CA THR A 66 -4.33 4.79 11.10
C THR A 66 -3.40 3.58 10.94
N TYR A 67 -2.87 3.36 9.74
CA TYR A 67 -1.82 2.37 9.48
C TYR A 67 -0.47 3.10 9.56
N VAL A 68 -0.04 3.40 10.79
CA VAL A 68 1.15 4.20 11.19
C VAL A 68 2.49 3.59 10.75
N ILE A 69 2.61 3.22 9.47
CA ILE A 69 3.79 2.61 8.90
C ILE A 69 4.01 2.94 7.41
N PHE A 70 3.11 3.68 6.76
CA PHE A 70 3.35 4.30 5.44
C PHE A 70 3.56 5.80 5.52
#